data_AF-A0A3Q4HRR9-F1
#
_entry.id   AF-A0A3Q4HRR9-F1
#
_cell.length_a   1.000
_cell.length_b   1.000
_cell.length_c   1.000
_cell.angle_alpha   90.00
_cell.angle_beta   90.00
_cell.angle_gamma   90.00
#
_symmetry.space_group_name_H-M   'P 1'
#
loop_
_entity.id
_entity.type
_entity.pdbx_description
1 polymer ?
#
loop_
_entity_poly.entity_id
_entity_poly.type
_entity_poly.pdbx_seq_one_letter_code
_entity_poly.pdbx_strand_id
1 'polypeptide(L)'
;MCCAAGLCSAGSTVTCDDCLQLSPQCAWCTQENFTDWFSVTQRCDTLDVLLEKGCGRDQLQFPVSKHQILQDQPLGKKMGSTNSTQIFPQKMSLELRPGMQSDIL
;
A
#
# COMPACT_ATOMS: atom_id res chain seq x y z
N MET A 1 8.24 13.67 -15.24
CA MET A 1 9.36 13.43 -14.30
C MET A 1 8.81 13.65 -12.90
N CYS A 2 8.82 12.62 -12.04
CA CYS A 2 8.92 12.67 -10.57
C CYS A 2 8.30 11.40 -9.92
N CYS A 3 9.04 10.30 -9.97
CA CYS A 3 9.06 9.34 -8.87
C CYS A 3 10.52 9.30 -8.45
N ALA A 4 10.91 10.14 -7.50
CA ALA A 4 12.26 10.10 -6.97
C ALA A 4 12.40 8.80 -6.17
N ALA A 5 12.83 7.75 -6.86
CA ALA A 5 13.40 6.56 -6.24
C ALA A 5 14.65 7.01 -5.49
N GLY A 6 14.50 7.41 -4.23
CA GLY A 6 15.65 7.87 -3.43
C GLY A 6 15.39 8.61 -2.13
N LEU A 7 14.16 8.83 -1.65
CA LEU A 7 13.93 9.65 -0.45
C LEU A 7 13.19 8.93 0.69
N CYS A 8 13.07 7.60 0.73
CA CYS A 8 12.55 6.92 1.92
C CYS A 8 13.44 7.20 3.15
N SER A 9 14.76 7.25 2.94
CA SER A 9 15.75 7.50 4.00
C SER A 9 16.07 9.00 4.22
N ALA A 10 15.45 9.90 3.46
CA ALA A 10 15.83 11.32 3.43
C ALA A 10 15.01 12.22 4.37
N GLY A 11 13.94 11.70 4.96
CA GLY A 11 13.21 12.38 6.01
C GLY A 11 13.71 11.90 7.36
N SER A 12 13.91 12.83 8.29
CA SER A 12 13.91 12.54 9.73
C SER A 12 12.51 12.06 10.19
N THR A 13 11.93 11.06 9.52
CA THR A 13 10.63 10.50 9.84
C THR A 13 10.78 9.75 11.14
N VAL A 14 10.19 10.30 12.19
CA VAL A 14 10.23 9.72 13.53
C VAL A 14 9.15 8.66 13.73
N THR A 15 8.15 8.58 12.83
CA THR A 15 7.02 7.65 12.93
C THR A 15 6.78 6.83 11.66
N CYS A 16 6.11 5.69 11.84
CA CYS A 16 5.66 4.80 10.77
C CYS A 16 4.73 5.55 9.78
N ASP A 17 3.78 6.33 10.28
CA ASP A 17 2.79 7.02 9.43
C ASP A 17 3.45 8.08 8.54
N ASP A 18 4.44 8.81 9.05
CA ASP A 18 5.19 9.78 8.25
C ASP A 18 5.97 9.08 7.13
N CYS A 19 6.63 7.96 7.45
CA CYS A 19 7.38 7.16 6.48
C CYS A 19 6.48 6.66 5.34
N LEU A 20 5.31 6.12 5.68
CA LEU A 20 4.43 5.51 4.68
C LEU A 20 3.77 6.53 3.74
N GLN A 21 3.71 7.80 4.15
CA GLN A 21 3.21 8.92 3.34
C GLN A 21 4.25 9.50 2.37
N LEU A 22 5.56 9.28 2.60
CA LEU A 22 6.62 9.80 1.72
C LEU A 22 6.52 9.25 0.30
N SER A 23 6.26 7.95 0.18
CA SER A 23 6.22 7.27 -1.10
C SER A 23 5.57 5.90 -1.01
N PRO A 24 4.92 5.43 -2.09
CA PRO A 24 4.32 4.11 -2.13
C PRO A 24 5.36 2.98 -2.05
N GLN A 25 6.60 3.22 -2.45
CA GLN A 25 7.71 2.26 -2.34
C GLN A 25 8.39 2.22 -0.96
N CYS A 26 8.04 3.14 -0.04
CA CYS A 26 8.63 3.13 1.30
C CYS A 26 7.95 2.11 2.21
N ALA A 27 8.74 1.46 3.04
CA ALA A 27 8.36 0.49 4.05
C ALA A 27 8.92 0.92 5.41
N TRP A 28 8.34 0.41 6.48
CA TRP A 28 8.77 0.68 7.84
C TRP A 28 9.07 -0.61 8.62
N CYS A 29 10.18 -0.65 9.34
CA CYS A 29 10.54 -1.80 10.19
C CYS A 29 10.15 -1.58 11.66
N THR A 30 9.27 -2.42 12.21
CA THR A 30 8.83 -2.40 13.62
C THR A 30 9.68 -3.24 14.54
N GLN A 31 10.65 -4.01 14.01
CA GLN A 31 11.48 -4.91 14.80
C GLN A 31 12.24 -4.17 15.92
N GLU A 32 12.17 -4.72 17.13
CA GLU A 32 12.96 -4.24 18.27
C GLU A 32 14.45 -4.56 18.05
N ASN A 33 15.35 -3.71 18.55
CA ASN A 33 16.81 -3.84 18.36
C ASN A 33 17.30 -3.88 16.89
N PHE A 34 16.46 -3.45 15.94
CA PHE A 34 16.80 -3.38 14.52
C PHE A 34 17.87 -2.33 14.19
N THR A 35 17.99 -1.30 15.02
CA THR A 35 18.94 -0.20 14.84
C THR A 35 19.80 -0.08 16.08
N ASP A 36 21.10 0.17 15.93
CA ASP A 36 21.89 0.75 17.03
C ASP A 36 21.16 2.00 17.55
N TRP A 37 21.18 2.22 18.86
CA TRP A 37 20.28 3.19 19.53
C TRP A 37 20.35 4.63 18.97
N PHE A 38 21.37 4.95 18.16
CA PHE A 38 21.62 6.23 17.51
C PHE A 38 20.97 6.40 16.12
N SER A 39 20.30 5.40 15.53
CA SER A 39 19.85 5.47 14.13
C SER A 39 18.36 5.13 13.92
N VAL A 40 17.48 5.84 14.62
CA VAL A 40 16.00 5.75 14.45
C VAL A 40 15.56 5.99 13.00
N THR A 41 16.33 6.78 12.24
CA THR A 41 16.10 7.05 10.81
C THR A 41 16.31 5.85 9.88
N GLN A 42 16.88 4.74 10.36
CA GLN A 42 17.07 3.52 9.55
C GLN A 42 15.81 2.66 9.43
N ARG A 43 14.74 3.00 10.15
CA ARG A 43 13.47 2.23 10.14
C ARG A 43 12.62 2.49 8.90
N CYS A 44 12.80 3.63 8.23
CA CYS A 44 12.11 3.96 6.99
C CYS A 44 13.08 3.79 5.82
N ASP A 45 12.79 2.84 4.93
CA ASP A 45 13.55 2.66 3.69
C ASP A 45 12.67 1.92 2.67
N THR A 46 13.23 1.61 1.51
CA THR A 46 12.58 0.67 0.58
C THR A 46 12.50 -0.73 1.18
N LEU A 47 11.50 -1.51 0.75
CA LEU A 47 11.29 -2.88 1.21
C LEU A 47 12.56 -3.74 1.12
N ASP A 48 13.24 -3.68 -0.03
CA ASP A 48 14.44 -4.48 -0.29
C ASP A 48 15.60 -4.10 0.65
N VAL A 49 15.80 -2.81 0.88
CA VAL A 49 16.86 -2.32 1.78
C VAL A 49 16.60 -2.74 3.23
N LEU A 50 15.35 -2.70 3.70
CA LEU A 50 15.03 -3.15 5.06
C LEU A 50 15.23 -4.66 5.23
N LEU A 51 14.93 -5.46 4.21
CA LEU A 51 15.19 -6.89 4.21
C LEU A 51 16.69 -7.19 4.22
N GLU A 52 17.49 -6.46 3.43
CA GLU A 52 18.95 -6.59 3.40
C GLU A 52 19.59 -6.23 4.75
N LYS A 53 19.05 -5.20 5.42
CA LYS A 53 19.44 -4.81 6.79
C LYS A 53 19.01 -5.83 7.86
N GLY A 54 18.26 -6.87 7.49
CA GLY A 54 17.86 -7.96 8.39
C GLY A 54 16.53 -7.76 9.10
N CYS A 55 15.66 -6.85 8.62
CA CYS A 55 14.32 -6.73 9.17
C CYS A 55 13.50 -7.99 8.85
N GLY A 56 12.91 -8.60 9.87
CA GLY A 56 12.00 -9.73 9.71
C GLY A 56 10.80 -9.37 8.83
N ARG A 57 10.37 -10.28 7.97
CA ARG A 57 9.22 -10.07 7.08
C ARG A 57 7.92 -9.80 7.83
N ASP A 58 7.77 -10.41 9.00
CA ASP A 58 6.66 -10.23 9.93
C ASP A 58 6.70 -8.88 10.66
N GLN A 59 7.84 -8.21 10.66
CA GLN A 59 8.06 -6.90 11.29
C GLN A 59 8.06 -5.75 10.28
N LEU A 60 7.72 -6.02 9.02
CA LEU A 60 7.64 -5.02 7.98
C LEU A 60 6.21 -4.47 7.85
N GLN A 61 6.11 -3.16 7.93
CA GLN A 61 4.90 -2.41 7.58
C GLN A 61 5.04 -1.90 6.15
N PHE A 62 4.33 -2.58 5.24
CA PHE A 62 4.28 -2.24 3.83
C PHE A 62 2.86 -2.45 3.29
N PRO A 63 1.92 -1.54 3.59
CA PRO A 63 0.56 -1.65 3.07
C PRO A 63 0.57 -1.50 1.54
N VAL A 64 0.03 -2.51 0.87
CA VAL A 64 -0.14 -2.56 -0.58
C VAL A 64 -1.59 -2.23 -0.95
N SER A 65 -1.79 -1.57 -2.10
CA SER A 65 -3.15 -1.30 -2.56
C SER A 65 -3.83 -2.58 -3.00
N LYS A 66 -5.12 -2.69 -2.70
CA LYS A 66 -5.96 -3.84 -3.00
C LYS A 66 -7.33 -3.40 -3.47
N HIS A 67 -7.93 -4.20 -4.32
CA HIS A 67 -9.33 -4.06 -4.71
C HIS A 67 -10.07 -5.37 -4.45
N GLN A 68 -11.34 -5.27 -4.10
CA GLN A 68 -12.21 -6.42 -3.91
C GLN A 68 -13.58 -6.13 -4.50
N ILE A 69 -14.07 -7.03 -5.35
CA ILE A 69 -15.44 -6.96 -5.86
C ILE A 69 -16.39 -7.49 -4.79
N LEU A 70 -17.37 -6.68 -4.40
CA LEU A 70 -18.37 -7.01 -3.38
C LEU A 70 -19.71 -7.41 -4.01
N GLN A 71 -20.00 -6.93 -5.21
CA GLN A 71 -21.22 -7.26 -5.95
C GLN A 71 -20.96 -7.23 -7.45
N ASP A 72 -21.19 -8.38 -8.10
CA ASP A 72 -20.94 -8.59 -9.52
C ASP A 72 -22.11 -9.33 -10.19
N GLN A 73 -23.12 -8.55 -10.55
CA GLN A 73 -24.27 -9.01 -11.31
C GLN A 73 -23.95 -8.89 -12.80
N PRO A 74 -24.28 -9.91 -13.60
CA PRO A 74 -24.05 -9.87 -15.05
C PRO A 74 -24.91 -8.79 -15.70
N LEU A 75 -24.43 -8.26 -16.83
CA LEU A 75 -25.17 -7.32 -17.64
C LEU A 75 -26.47 -7.93 -18.19
N GLY A 76 -27.46 -7.06 -18.38
CA GLY A 76 -28.70 -7.38 -19.06
C GLY A 76 -29.92 -7.38 -18.16
N LYS A 77 -31.06 -7.74 -18.77
CA LYS A 77 -32.36 -7.78 -18.11
C LYS A 77 -32.70 -9.22 -17.80
N LYS A 78 -32.95 -9.55 -16.52
CA LYS A 78 -33.55 -10.84 -16.19
C LYS A 78 -34.96 -10.89 -16.78
N MET A 79 -35.29 -11.97 -17.48
CA MET A 79 -36.61 -12.15 -18.08
C MET A 79 -37.69 -12.05 -16.99
N GLY A 80 -38.60 -11.07 -17.10
CA GLY A 80 -39.63 -10.78 -16.08
C GLY A 80 -39.28 -9.74 -15.02
N SER A 81 -38.05 -9.18 -15.02
CA SER A 81 -37.63 -8.10 -14.13
C SER A 81 -37.69 -6.73 -14.82
N THR A 82 -38.17 -5.69 -14.12
CA THR A 82 -38.02 -4.29 -14.57
C THR A 82 -36.58 -3.78 -14.42
N ASN A 83 -35.79 -4.40 -13.55
CA ASN A 83 -34.40 -4.04 -13.29
C ASN A 83 -33.48 -4.72 -14.31
N SER A 84 -32.75 -3.89 -15.06
CA SER A 84 -31.67 -4.29 -15.96
C SER A 84 -30.34 -3.79 -15.43
N THR A 85 -29.34 -4.65 -15.35
CA THR A 85 -27.97 -4.27 -14.96
C THR A 85 -27.23 -3.77 -16.19
N GLN A 86 -26.78 -2.51 -16.15
CA GLN A 86 -26.07 -1.86 -17.27
C GLN A 86 -24.59 -1.61 -16.99
N ILE A 87 -24.16 -1.83 -15.74
CA ILE A 87 -22.77 -1.63 -15.29
C ILE A 87 -22.42 -2.81 -14.36
N PHE A 88 -21.21 -3.33 -14.52
CA PHE A 88 -20.61 -4.33 -13.65
C PHE A 88 -19.13 -3.99 -13.41
N PRO A 89 -18.57 -4.28 -12.23
CA PRO A 89 -19.27 -4.69 -11.01
C PRO A 89 -20.13 -3.54 -10.43
N GLN A 90 -21.10 -3.86 -9.56
CA GLN A 90 -21.97 -2.84 -8.96
C GLN A 90 -21.39 -2.27 -7.67
N LYS A 91 -20.52 -3.02 -7.00
CA LYS A 91 -19.89 -2.59 -5.75
C LYS A 91 -18.49 -3.18 -5.62
N MET A 92 -17.56 -2.34 -5.21
CA MET A 92 -16.19 -2.73 -4.90
C MET A 92 -15.68 -2.01 -3.65
N SER A 93 -14.71 -2.63 -2.98
CA SER A 93 -13.88 -2.04 -1.94
C SER A 93 -12.50 -1.72 -2.53
N LEU A 94 -11.96 -0.56 -2.18
CA LEU A 94 -10.63 -0.10 -2.60
C LEU A 94 -9.84 0.30 -1.36
N GLU A 95 -8.71 -0.37 -1.17
CA GLU A 95 -7.70 0.00 -0.17
C GLU A 95 -6.51 0.59 -0.94
N LEU A 96 -6.25 1.88 -0.76
CA LEU A 96 -5.24 2.61 -1.54
C LEU A 96 -4.08 3.06 -0.65
N ARG A 97 -2.87 2.86 -1.15
CA ARG A 97 -1.65 3.42 -0.58
C ARG A 97 -1.49 4.85 -1.10
N PRO A 98 -1.19 5.85 -0.24
CA PRO A 98 -0.94 7.21 -0.70
C PRO A 98 0.12 7.25 -1.82
N GLY A 99 -0.17 7.98 -2.89
CA GLY A 99 0.73 8.14 -4.04
C GLY A 99 0.79 6.94 -5.00
N MET A 100 0.08 5.83 -4.75
CA MET A 100 0.02 4.70 -5.67
C MET A 100 -1.22 4.76 -6.55
N GLN A 101 -1.03 4.60 -7.86
CA GLN A 101 -2.13 4.35 -8.79
C GLN A 101 -2.50 2.86 -8.72
N SER A 102 -3.79 2.56 -8.63
CA SER A 102 -4.33 1.21 -8.77
C SER A 102 -5.33 1.19 -9.90
N ASP A 103 -5.13 0.28 -10.85
CA ASP A 103 -6.14 0.00 -11.86
C ASP A 103 -7.18 -0.95 -11.28
N ILE A 104 -8.43 -0.72 -11.68
CA ILE A 104 -9.56 -1.57 -11.33
C ILE A 104 -9.72 -2.51 -12.53
N LEU A 105 -9.44 -3.80 -12.31
CA LEU A 105 -9.59 -4.84 -13.33
C LEU A 105 -11.05 -5.01 -13.76
#